data_AF-C4IJ37-F1
#
_entry.id   AF-C4IJ37-F1
#
_cell.length_a   1.000
_cell.length_b   1.000
_cell.length_c   1.000
_cell.angle_alpha   90.00
_cell.angle_beta   90.00
_cell.angle_gamma   90.00
#
_symmetry.space_group_name_H-M   'P 1'
#
loop_
_entity.id
_entity.type
_entity.pdbx_description
1 polymer ?
#
loop_
_entity_poly.entity_id
_entity_poly.type
_entity_poly.pdbx_seq_one_letter_code
_entity_poly.pdbx_strand_id
1 'polypeptide(L)'
;MSAKKFFLILIGIISGTAQVGLLIFLLILPSISVDTIPDASSFKSSIEELIDKFNYKSNGFINEIIIYNGTTINEGIKSNDNINKKAIQLTKGASSDRERAEIIYEWVGSNIEYDDEKAEIVLSGVDRKEMPKSGAICAFDTGKGICFDKACLYVAMARASGLKVRLLSGEAFDGEKYVGHAWNQVYLKDENIWINVDTTFYDAGNYFDSNLFNEHKIENIAGEW
;
A
#
# COMPACT_ATOMS: atom_id res chain seq x y z
N MET A 1 -50.93 -1.69 28.94
CA MET A 1 -51.70 -0.45 28.75
C MET A 1 -50.91 0.69 29.37
N SER A 2 -50.84 1.81 28.66
CA SER A 2 -50.23 3.10 29.00
C SER A 2 -48.71 3.23 28.94
N ALA A 3 -48.32 4.11 28.02
CA ALA A 3 -47.00 4.63 27.78
C ALA A 3 -46.89 6.04 28.39
N LYS A 4 -45.64 6.50 28.50
CA LYS A 4 -45.20 7.91 28.45
C LYS A 4 -45.49 8.80 29.65
N LYS A 5 -44.40 9.39 30.17
CA LYS A 5 -44.20 10.85 30.21
C LYS A 5 -42.71 11.15 30.37
N PHE A 6 -42.10 11.80 29.35
CA PHE A 6 -41.48 13.16 29.43
C PHE A 6 -40.04 13.14 30.00
N PHE A 7 -39.00 13.83 29.52
CA PHE A 7 -38.83 14.90 28.54
C PHE A 7 -37.29 15.12 28.33
N LEU A 8 -36.86 15.14 27.06
CA LEU A 8 -35.84 15.97 26.36
C LEU A 8 -34.41 16.28 26.88
N ILE A 9 -33.50 16.18 25.89
CA ILE A 9 -32.39 17.08 25.46
C ILE A 9 -31.17 17.19 26.39
N LEU A 10 -30.00 16.63 26.03
CA LEU A 10 -28.95 17.06 25.07
C LEU A 10 -28.12 18.28 25.53
N ILE A 11 -26.79 18.13 25.37
CA ILE A 11 -25.71 19.16 25.38
C ILE A 11 -25.30 19.60 26.80
N GLY A 12 -24.04 19.62 27.23
CA GLY A 12 -22.73 19.43 26.61
C GLY A 12 -21.69 20.18 27.45
N ILE A 13 -20.47 19.63 27.54
CA ILE A 13 -19.15 20.29 27.80
C ILE A 13 -19.06 21.13 29.11
N ILE A 14 -18.14 20.86 30.04
CA ILE A 14 -16.84 21.56 30.15
C ILE A 14 -16.05 21.03 31.37
N SER A 15 -14.76 20.79 31.12
CA SER A 15 -13.56 20.82 31.97
C SER A 15 -13.34 19.80 33.10
N GLY A 16 -12.26 19.01 32.93
CA GLY A 16 -11.15 19.02 33.90
C GLY A 16 -11.05 17.83 34.85
N THR A 17 -10.29 16.81 34.44
CA THR A 17 -9.38 15.94 35.22
C THR A 17 -9.66 15.60 36.69
N ALA A 18 -9.51 14.29 36.98
CA ALA A 18 -9.06 13.67 38.24
C ALA A 18 -10.12 12.88 39.05
N GLN A 19 -9.99 11.56 38.95
CA GLN A 19 -9.84 10.60 40.05
C GLN A 19 -10.96 10.37 41.09
N VAL A 20 -10.97 9.11 41.55
CA VAL A 20 -11.64 8.52 42.71
C VAL A 20 -13.10 8.14 42.44
N GLY A 21 -13.42 6.85 42.22
CA GLY A 21 -13.43 5.79 43.25
C GLY A 21 -14.80 5.85 43.95
N LEU A 22 -15.55 4.81 44.23
CA LEU A 22 -15.27 3.43 44.63
C LEU A 22 -16.67 2.90 45.03
N LEU A 23 -17.03 1.65 44.69
CA LEU A 23 -18.00 0.79 45.40
C LEU A 23 -19.39 1.40 45.77
N ILE A 24 -20.51 0.82 45.35
CA ILE A 24 -21.18 -0.26 46.08
C ILE A 24 -22.27 -0.85 45.17
N PHE A 25 -22.11 -2.11 44.78
CA PHE A 25 -23.22 -3.07 44.75
C PHE A 25 -22.66 -4.49 44.81
N LEU A 26 -22.03 -4.80 45.95
CA LEU A 26 -21.54 -6.14 46.29
C LEU A 26 -22.20 -6.54 47.60
N LEU A 27 -23.50 -6.86 47.56
CA LEU A 27 -24.15 -7.56 48.65
C LEU A 27 -25.16 -8.55 48.08
N ILE A 28 -24.89 -9.82 48.37
CA ILE A 28 -25.74 -11.00 48.19
C ILE A 28 -25.60 -11.65 46.80
N LEU A 29 -24.50 -12.38 46.61
CA LEU A 29 -24.43 -13.81 46.22
C LEU A 29 -22.95 -14.24 46.23
N PRO A 30 -22.60 -15.50 46.57
CA PRO A 30 -21.21 -15.94 46.63
C PRO A 30 -20.61 -15.95 45.22
N SER A 31 -19.75 -14.98 44.95
CA SER A 31 -18.99 -14.84 43.73
C SER A 31 -18.01 -15.99 43.60
N ILE A 32 -18.17 -16.77 42.53
CA ILE A 32 -17.12 -17.62 41.99
C ILE A 32 -15.93 -16.70 41.70
N SER A 33 -14.84 -16.87 42.45
CA SER A 33 -13.55 -16.23 42.18
C SER A 33 -12.99 -16.82 40.89
N VAL A 34 -13.24 -16.14 39.77
CA VAL A 34 -12.43 -16.32 38.56
C VAL A 34 -11.16 -15.53 38.79
N ASP A 35 -10.19 -16.18 39.44
CA ASP A 35 -8.84 -15.66 39.55
C ASP A 35 -8.15 -15.68 38.19
N THR A 36 -7.39 -14.61 37.93
CA THR A 36 -6.42 -14.41 36.84
C THR A 36 -6.96 -14.03 35.46
N ILE A 37 -7.32 -12.75 35.29
CA ILE A 37 -7.07 -12.05 34.02
C ILE A 37 -5.55 -11.75 34.02
N PRO A 38 -4.76 -12.21 33.03
CA PRO A 38 -3.35 -11.88 32.98
C PRO A 38 -3.20 -10.36 32.80
N ASP A 39 -2.40 -9.76 33.66
CA ASP A 39 -2.12 -8.34 33.67
C ASP A 39 -1.63 -7.88 32.28
N ALA A 40 -2.33 -6.94 31.67
CA ALA A 40 -2.00 -6.39 30.34
C ALA A 40 -0.59 -5.79 30.30
N SER A 41 -0.02 -5.45 31.46
CA SER A 41 1.37 -5.02 31.62
C SER A 41 2.38 -6.12 31.23
N SER A 42 2.11 -7.39 31.57
CA SER A 42 2.98 -8.53 31.29
C SER A 42 2.99 -8.91 29.80
N PHE A 43 1.86 -8.69 29.12
CA PHE A 43 1.76 -8.88 27.67
C PHE A 43 2.52 -7.79 26.93
N LYS A 44 2.40 -6.54 27.39
CA LYS A 44 3.14 -5.41 26.83
C LYS A 44 4.66 -5.58 27.00
N SER A 45 5.12 -5.99 28.18
CA SER A 45 6.56 -6.22 28.42
C SER A 45 7.11 -7.36 27.57
N SER A 46 6.32 -8.42 27.36
CA SER A 46 6.72 -9.54 26.51
C SER A 46 6.84 -9.13 25.02
N ILE A 47 5.97 -8.22 24.56
CA ILE A 47 6.03 -7.67 23.20
C ILE A 47 7.22 -6.72 23.03
N GLU A 48 7.49 -5.86 24.01
CA GLU A 48 8.66 -4.97 23.98
C GLU A 48 9.96 -5.77 24.02
N GLU A 49 10.03 -6.83 24.83
CA GLU A 49 11.19 -7.75 24.87
C GLU A 49 11.36 -8.52 23.54
N LEU A 50 10.26 -8.90 22.89
CA LEU A 50 10.29 -9.49 21.54
C LEU A 50 10.80 -8.49 20.49
N ILE A 51 10.31 -7.25 20.52
CA ILE A 51 10.73 -6.17 19.60
C ILE A 51 12.22 -5.88 19.77
N ASP A 52 12.71 -5.77 21.00
CA ASP A 52 14.14 -5.54 21.26
C ASP A 52 15.02 -6.72 20.84
N LYS A 53 14.54 -7.95 21.04
CA LYS A 53 15.25 -9.17 20.63
C LYS A 53 15.29 -9.34 19.12
N PHE A 54 14.29 -8.85 18.39
CA PHE A 54 14.28 -8.76 16.93
C PHE A 54 15.19 -7.62 16.44
N ASN A 55 15.12 -6.44 17.04
CA ASN A 55 15.96 -5.29 16.69
C ASN A 55 17.45 -5.58 16.90
N TYR A 56 17.83 -6.22 18.01
CA TYR A 56 19.22 -6.59 18.31
C TYR A 56 19.80 -7.60 17.31
N LYS A 57 18.96 -8.46 16.72
CA LYS A 57 19.38 -9.42 15.68
C LYS A 57 19.38 -8.84 14.27
N SER A 58 18.80 -7.65 14.07
CA SER A 58 18.52 -7.07 12.74
C SER A 58 19.60 -6.14 12.20
N ASN A 59 20.75 -5.99 12.86
CA ASN A 59 21.90 -5.20 12.40
C ASN A 59 22.56 -5.73 11.09
N GLY A 60 21.80 -6.41 10.22
CA GLY A 60 22.24 -6.82 8.89
C GLY A 60 21.15 -7.10 7.85
N PHE A 61 19.88 -7.41 8.19
CA PHE A 61 18.88 -7.83 7.18
C PHE A 61 17.42 -7.73 7.68
N ILE A 62 16.88 -6.53 7.88
CA ILE A 62 15.42 -6.32 7.80
C ILE A 62 15.12 -5.42 6.60
N ASN A 63 14.84 -6.05 5.46
CA ASN A 63 14.01 -5.35 4.47
C ASN A 63 12.65 -5.20 5.15
N GLU A 64 12.26 -3.95 5.40
CA GLU A 64 10.93 -3.58 5.85
C GLU A 64 9.89 -4.37 5.03
N ILE A 65 9.07 -5.19 5.68
CA ILE A 65 7.99 -5.91 4.99
C ILE A 65 6.88 -4.89 4.75
N ILE A 66 7.02 -4.13 3.66
CA ILE A 66 5.99 -3.19 3.23
C ILE A 66 4.86 -3.99 2.59
N ILE A 67 3.67 -3.90 3.19
CA ILE A 67 2.44 -4.55 2.71
C ILE A 67 1.56 -3.48 2.08
N TYR A 68 1.29 -3.61 0.78
CA TYR A 68 0.29 -2.82 0.06
C TYR A 68 -0.90 -3.71 -0.27
N ASN A 69 -2.11 -3.30 0.11
CA ASN A 69 -3.36 -3.98 -0.24
C ASN A 69 -3.35 -5.47 0.14
N GLY A 70 -2.78 -5.79 1.30
CA GLY A 70 -2.64 -7.18 1.78
C GLY A 70 -1.56 -8.01 1.09
N THR A 71 -0.74 -7.42 0.21
CA THR A 71 0.33 -8.09 -0.57
C THR A 71 1.69 -7.47 -0.25
N THR A 72 2.73 -8.30 -0.06
CA THR A 72 4.10 -7.77 0.10
C THR A 72 4.66 -7.27 -1.23
N ILE A 73 5.62 -6.35 -1.22
CA ILE A 73 6.27 -5.88 -2.46
C ILE A 73 6.85 -7.05 -3.26
N ASN A 74 7.57 -7.97 -2.61
CA ASN A 74 8.19 -9.12 -3.28
C ASN A 74 7.17 -10.04 -3.97
N GLU A 75 5.98 -10.20 -3.36
CA GLU A 75 4.88 -10.93 -3.99
C GLU A 75 4.25 -10.12 -5.12
N GLY A 76 4.03 -8.82 -4.91
CA GLY A 76 3.42 -7.92 -5.89
C GLY A 76 4.22 -7.83 -7.18
N ILE A 77 5.55 -7.72 -7.08
CA ILE A 77 6.45 -7.61 -8.24
C ILE A 77 6.84 -8.97 -8.85
N LYS A 78 6.25 -10.08 -8.39
CA LYS A 78 6.52 -11.40 -8.93
C LYS A 78 6.08 -11.45 -10.40
N SER A 79 7.01 -11.83 -11.28
CA SER A 79 6.73 -12.04 -12.70
C SER A 79 6.44 -13.52 -13.01
N ASN A 80 5.98 -13.78 -14.23
CA ASN A 80 5.82 -15.12 -14.80
C ASN A 80 6.28 -15.13 -16.29
N ASP A 81 6.27 -16.30 -16.91
CA ASP A 81 6.72 -16.46 -18.30
C ASP A 81 5.91 -15.62 -19.30
N ASN A 82 4.61 -15.41 -19.06
CA ASN A 82 3.75 -14.66 -19.96
C ASN A 82 4.11 -13.16 -19.93
N ILE A 83 4.27 -12.59 -18.73
CA ILE A 83 4.72 -11.20 -18.53
C ILE A 83 6.10 -11.02 -19.16
N ASN A 84 7.04 -11.94 -18.87
CA ASN A 84 8.41 -11.86 -19.38
C ASN A 84 8.43 -11.88 -20.91
N LYS A 85 7.73 -12.85 -21.54
CA LYS A 85 7.66 -12.96 -23.00
C LYS A 85 7.00 -11.74 -23.62
N LYS A 86 5.93 -11.22 -23.02
CA LYS A 86 5.24 -10.01 -23.51
C LYS A 86 6.17 -8.80 -23.48
N ALA A 87 6.87 -8.58 -22.37
CA ALA A 87 7.81 -7.47 -22.24
C ALA A 87 8.95 -7.54 -23.26
N ILE A 88 9.59 -8.71 -23.40
CA ILE A 88 10.65 -8.95 -24.39
C ILE A 88 10.12 -8.77 -25.82
N GLN A 89 8.91 -9.23 -26.11
CA GLN A 89 8.30 -9.08 -27.43
C GLN A 89 8.05 -7.61 -27.77
N LEU A 90 7.47 -6.84 -26.85
CA LEU A 90 7.18 -5.42 -27.03
C LEU A 90 8.46 -4.62 -27.29
N THR A 91 9.52 -4.94 -26.55
CA THR A 91 10.78 -4.17 -26.56
C THR A 91 11.82 -4.66 -27.57
N LYS A 92 11.52 -5.71 -28.36
CA LYS A 92 12.47 -6.35 -29.27
C LYS A 92 13.12 -5.40 -30.29
N GLY A 93 12.38 -4.38 -30.73
CA GLY A 93 12.85 -3.39 -31.72
C GLY A 93 13.46 -2.13 -31.13
N ALA A 94 13.43 -1.98 -29.81
CA ALA A 94 13.84 -0.74 -29.16
C ALA A 94 15.36 -0.55 -29.23
N SER A 95 15.76 0.69 -29.54
CA SER A 95 17.14 1.11 -29.78
C SER A 95 17.84 1.69 -28.55
N SER A 96 17.06 2.11 -27.53
CA SER A 96 17.56 2.74 -26.30
C SER A 96 16.85 2.21 -25.05
N ASP A 97 17.40 2.50 -23.87
CA ASP A 97 16.70 2.17 -22.61
C ASP A 97 15.41 3.00 -22.49
N ARG A 98 15.43 4.25 -22.93
CA ARG A 98 14.26 5.14 -22.94
C ARG A 98 13.12 4.56 -23.78
N GLU A 99 13.40 4.11 -24.99
CA GLU A 99 12.40 3.53 -25.88
C GLU A 99 11.80 2.24 -25.27
N ARG A 100 12.63 1.40 -24.62
CA ARG A 100 12.12 0.22 -23.89
C ARG A 100 11.20 0.64 -22.75
N ALA A 101 11.58 1.65 -21.97
CA ALA A 101 10.79 2.14 -20.86
C ALA A 101 9.45 2.74 -21.34
N GLU A 102 9.48 3.54 -22.40
CA GLU A 102 8.30 4.19 -22.97
C GLU A 102 7.30 3.17 -23.54
N ILE A 103 7.78 2.17 -24.30
CA ILE A 103 6.94 1.09 -24.82
C ILE A 103 6.21 0.33 -23.70
N ILE A 104 6.90 0.06 -22.58
CA ILE A 104 6.30 -0.62 -21.43
C ILE A 104 5.29 0.31 -20.74
N TYR A 105 5.63 1.59 -20.57
CA TYR A 105 4.74 2.60 -20.00
C TYR A 105 3.44 2.70 -20.78
N GLU A 106 3.53 2.84 -22.11
CA GLU A 106 2.36 2.92 -22.99
C GLU A 106 1.53 1.64 -22.94
N TRP A 107 2.18 0.46 -22.97
CA TRP A 107 1.45 -0.79 -22.95
C TRP A 107 0.69 -0.98 -21.62
N VAL A 108 1.36 -0.79 -20.48
CA VAL A 108 0.69 -0.92 -19.16
C VAL A 108 -0.37 0.17 -18.99
N GLY A 109 -0.07 1.40 -19.39
CA GLY A 109 -1.00 2.53 -19.32
C GLY A 109 -2.30 2.26 -20.08
N SER A 110 -2.19 1.80 -21.34
CA SER A 110 -3.32 1.61 -22.25
C SER A 110 -4.03 0.25 -22.17
N ASN A 111 -3.41 -0.78 -21.56
CA ASN A 111 -3.99 -2.13 -21.52
C ASN A 111 -4.48 -2.55 -20.13
N ILE A 112 -4.16 -1.78 -19.09
CA ILE A 112 -4.61 -2.06 -17.73
C ILE A 112 -5.57 -0.96 -17.28
N GLU A 113 -6.86 -1.27 -17.27
CA GLU A 113 -7.89 -0.34 -16.80
C GLU A 113 -7.76 -0.11 -15.29
N TYR A 114 -8.07 1.11 -14.84
CA TYR A 114 -8.12 1.39 -13.41
C TYR A 114 -9.32 0.66 -12.78
N ASP A 115 -9.09 0.01 -11.64
CA ASP A 115 -10.11 -0.79 -10.94
C ASP A 115 -10.72 0.00 -9.78
N ASP A 116 -11.75 0.80 -10.07
CA ASP A 116 -12.43 1.65 -9.10
C ASP A 116 -13.07 0.86 -7.94
N GLU A 117 -13.66 -0.30 -8.24
CA GLU A 117 -14.27 -1.19 -7.23
C GLU A 117 -13.20 -1.70 -6.26
N LYS A 118 -12.05 -2.13 -6.80
CA LYS A 118 -10.92 -2.53 -5.98
C LYS A 118 -10.37 -1.37 -5.15
N ALA A 119 -10.28 -0.17 -5.73
CA ALA A 119 -9.82 1.02 -5.01
C ALA A 119 -10.73 1.34 -3.82
N GLU A 120 -12.05 1.28 -4.00
CA GLU A 120 -13.01 1.50 -2.92
C GLU A 120 -12.84 0.48 -1.78
N ILE A 121 -12.68 -0.81 -2.12
CA ILE A 121 -12.46 -1.87 -1.12
C ILE A 121 -11.16 -1.62 -0.34
N VAL A 122 -10.06 -1.32 -1.05
CA VAL A 122 -8.76 -1.05 -0.42
C VAL A 122 -8.83 0.16 0.51
N LEU A 123 -9.48 1.24 0.08
CA LEU A 123 -9.61 2.48 0.86
C LEU A 123 -10.58 2.35 2.03
N SER A 124 -11.58 1.46 1.94
CA SER A 124 -12.52 1.19 3.03
C SER A 124 -11.87 0.47 4.23
N GLY A 125 -10.67 -0.10 4.05
CA GLY A 125 -9.91 -0.73 5.13
C GLY A 125 -10.49 -2.05 5.63
N VAL A 126 -11.06 -2.87 4.73
CA VAL A 126 -11.54 -4.23 5.09
C VAL A 126 -10.43 -5.08 5.71
N ASP A 127 -10.79 -6.20 6.34
CA ASP A 127 -9.80 -7.12 6.92
C ASP A 127 -8.80 -7.58 5.83
N ARG A 128 -7.53 -7.75 6.19
CA ARG A 128 -6.49 -8.20 5.25
C ARG A 128 -6.86 -9.51 4.53
N LYS A 129 -7.64 -10.39 5.16
CA LYS A 129 -8.11 -11.65 4.56
C LYS A 129 -9.13 -11.45 3.45
N GLU A 130 -9.80 -10.30 3.43
CA GLU A 130 -10.81 -9.92 2.46
C GLU A 130 -10.23 -9.00 1.38
N MET A 131 -8.92 -8.69 1.45
CA MET A 131 -8.29 -7.84 0.45
C MET A 131 -8.26 -8.51 -0.93
N PRO A 132 -8.61 -7.76 -1.99
CA PRO A 132 -8.52 -8.24 -3.35
C PRO A 132 -7.06 -8.55 -3.70
N LYS A 133 -6.87 -9.60 -4.50
CA LYS A 133 -5.54 -9.97 -4.99
C LYS A 133 -4.90 -8.79 -5.72
N SER A 134 -3.61 -8.59 -5.48
CA SER A 134 -2.85 -7.47 -6.03
C SER A 134 -1.52 -7.92 -6.64
N GLY A 135 -0.91 -7.07 -7.45
CA GLY A 135 0.41 -7.26 -8.06
C GLY A 135 0.39 -7.49 -9.56
N ALA A 136 1.58 -7.67 -10.12
CA ALA A 136 1.87 -7.77 -11.55
C ALA A 136 1.08 -8.87 -12.25
N ILE A 137 1.04 -10.08 -11.67
CA ILE A 137 0.31 -11.21 -12.25
C ILE A 137 -1.20 -10.92 -12.27
N CYS A 138 -1.75 -10.37 -11.19
CA CYS A 138 -3.16 -10.02 -11.13
C CYS A 138 -3.51 -9.01 -12.23
N ALA A 139 -2.76 -7.90 -12.31
CA ALA A 139 -2.97 -6.87 -13.33
C ALA A 139 -2.91 -7.42 -14.75
N PHE A 140 -1.87 -8.21 -15.04
CA PHE A 140 -1.66 -8.78 -16.37
C PHE A 140 -2.77 -9.74 -16.79
N ASP A 141 -3.24 -10.59 -15.86
CA ASP A 141 -4.23 -11.61 -16.16
C ASP A 141 -5.65 -11.03 -16.29
N THR A 142 -5.98 -9.99 -15.51
CA THR A 142 -7.33 -9.39 -15.52
C THR A 142 -7.45 -8.20 -16.48
N GLY A 143 -6.35 -7.57 -16.85
CA GLY A 143 -6.35 -6.27 -17.54
C GLY A 143 -6.85 -5.12 -16.66
N LYS A 144 -6.87 -5.30 -15.33
CA LYS A 144 -7.37 -4.31 -14.37
C LYS A 144 -6.48 -4.20 -13.14
N GLY A 145 -6.33 -3.00 -12.60
CA GLY A 145 -5.64 -2.80 -11.33
C GLY A 145 -5.55 -1.35 -10.89
N ILE A 146 -5.19 -1.13 -9.63
CA ILE A 146 -4.96 0.22 -9.09
C ILE A 146 -3.47 0.58 -9.17
N CYS A 147 -3.08 1.76 -8.66
CA CYS A 147 -1.71 2.28 -8.75
C CYS A 147 -0.62 1.26 -8.38
N PHE A 148 -0.79 0.54 -7.27
CA PHE A 148 0.15 -0.49 -6.83
C PHE A 148 0.28 -1.67 -7.82
N ASP A 149 -0.83 -2.13 -8.39
CA ASP A 149 -0.83 -3.25 -9.34
C ASP A 149 -0.12 -2.87 -10.63
N LYS A 150 -0.45 -1.68 -11.16
CA LYS A 150 0.14 -1.11 -12.37
C LYS A 150 1.64 -0.88 -12.17
N ALA A 151 2.05 -0.30 -11.04
CA ALA A 151 3.46 -0.11 -10.70
C ALA A 151 4.23 -1.42 -10.55
N CYS A 152 3.60 -2.45 -9.97
CA CYS A 152 4.18 -3.79 -9.88
C CYS A 152 4.36 -4.44 -11.25
N LEU A 153 3.36 -4.33 -12.13
CA LEU A 153 3.44 -4.85 -13.49
C LEU A 153 4.54 -4.16 -14.29
N TYR A 154 4.65 -2.84 -14.18
CA TYR A 154 5.73 -2.08 -14.81
C TYR A 154 7.11 -2.56 -14.33
N VAL A 155 7.30 -2.78 -13.01
CA VAL A 155 8.55 -3.37 -12.47
C VAL A 155 8.84 -4.73 -13.10
N ALA A 156 7.86 -5.62 -13.15
CA ALA A 156 8.03 -6.96 -13.70
C ALA A 156 8.45 -6.93 -15.19
N MET A 157 7.80 -6.08 -15.99
CA MET A 157 8.09 -5.94 -17.42
C MET A 157 9.41 -5.22 -17.69
N ALA A 158 9.74 -4.18 -16.92
CA ALA A 158 11.00 -3.45 -17.03
C ALA A 158 12.19 -4.38 -16.73
N ARG A 159 12.12 -5.16 -15.65
CA ARG A 159 13.15 -6.15 -15.30
C ARG A 159 13.32 -7.21 -16.38
N ALA A 160 12.22 -7.73 -16.94
CA ALA A 160 12.26 -8.68 -18.04
C ALA A 160 12.89 -8.10 -19.32
N SER A 161 12.82 -6.78 -19.50
CA SER A 161 13.40 -6.04 -20.63
C SER A 161 14.81 -5.51 -20.35
N GLY A 162 15.44 -5.94 -19.24
CA GLY A 162 16.81 -5.56 -18.88
C GLY A 162 16.96 -4.13 -18.34
N LEU A 163 15.87 -3.48 -17.94
CA LEU A 163 15.90 -2.15 -17.35
C LEU A 163 16.03 -2.25 -15.82
N LYS A 164 16.85 -1.36 -15.26
CA LYS A 164 16.90 -1.15 -13.81
C LYS A 164 15.73 -0.26 -13.39
N VAL A 165 14.98 -0.67 -12.39
CA VAL A 165 13.70 -0.04 -12.03
C VAL A 165 13.51 -0.02 -10.52
N ARG A 166 12.85 1.02 -10.02
CA ARG A 166 12.41 1.09 -8.62
C ARG A 166 10.94 1.41 -8.51
N LEU A 167 10.33 0.90 -7.44
CA LEU A 167 8.97 1.20 -7.03
C LEU A 167 9.04 2.27 -5.95
N LEU A 168 8.28 3.34 -6.14
CA LEU A 168 8.17 4.45 -5.22
C LEU A 168 6.80 4.44 -4.55
N SER A 169 6.76 4.96 -3.34
CA SER A 169 5.51 5.25 -2.64
C SER A 169 5.53 6.65 -2.05
N GLY A 170 4.35 7.25 -1.98
CA GLY A 170 4.14 8.53 -1.33
C GLY A 170 2.74 9.03 -1.64
N GLU A 171 2.63 10.30 -2.01
CA GLU A 171 1.35 10.92 -2.36
C GLU A 171 1.37 11.49 -3.78
N ALA A 172 0.23 11.46 -4.45
CA ALA A 172 0.01 12.21 -5.70
C ALA A 172 -1.33 12.95 -5.65
N PHE A 173 -1.42 14.09 -6.33
CA PHE A 173 -2.67 14.83 -6.46
C PHE A 173 -3.55 14.20 -7.54
N ASP A 174 -4.75 13.76 -7.17
CA ASP A 174 -5.70 13.09 -8.08
C ASP A 174 -6.61 14.06 -8.87
N GLY A 175 -6.43 15.36 -8.68
CA GLY A 175 -7.30 16.42 -9.21
C GLY A 175 -8.17 17.09 -8.13
N GLU A 176 -8.37 16.43 -6.99
CA GLU A 176 -9.15 16.95 -5.86
C GLU A 176 -8.32 17.05 -4.57
N LYS A 177 -7.49 16.04 -4.28
CA LYS A 177 -6.68 15.96 -3.06
C LYS A 177 -5.43 15.12 -3.26
N TYR A 178 -4.52 15.18 -2.29
CA TYR A 178 -3.42 14.22 -2.22
C TYR A 178 -3.92 12.88 -1.68
N VAL A 179 -3.57 11.80 -2.37
CA VAL A 179 -3.88 10.43 -2.00
C VAL A 179 -2.61 9.58 -2.02
N GLY A 180 -2.60 8.53 -1.19
CA GLY A 180 -1.52 7.54 -1.20
C GLY A 180 -1.37 6.92 -2.59
N HIS A 181 -0.15 6.92 -3.11
CA HIS A 181 0.14 6.57 -4.49
C HIS A 181 1.42 5.75 -4.62
N ALA A 182 1.46 4.92 -5.66
CA ALA A 182 2.62 4.10 -6.02
C ALA A 182 2.91 4.23 -7.52
N TRP A 183 4.17 4.46 -7.85
CA TRP A 183 4.64 4.62 -9.23
C TRP A 183 6.08 4.15 -9.36
N ASN A 184 6.72 4.45 -10.49
CA ASN A 184 8.04 3.95 -10.81
C ASN A 184 9.06 5.03 -11.14
N GLN A 185 10.32 4.67 -10.95
CA GLN A 185 11.41 5.30 -11.67
C GLN A 185 12.20 4.21 -12.40
N VAL A 186 12.71 4.55 -13.58
CA VAL A 186 13.55 3.66 -14.38
C VAL A 186 14.88 4.36 -14.63
N TYR A 187 15.97 3.61 -14.50
CA TYR A 187 17.29 4.12 -14.76
C TYR A 187 17.67 3.83 -16.21
N LEU A 188 17.87 4.90 -16.96
CA LEU A 188 18.32 4.86 -18.34
C LEU A 188 19.85 4.83 -18.33
N LYS A 189 20.45 3.67 -18.63
CA LYS A 189 21.89 3.48 -18.50
C LYS A 189 22.67 4.22 -19.59
N ASP A 190 22.10 4.32 -20.78
CA ASP A 190 22.60 5.08 -21.91
C ASP A 190 22.61 6.60 -21.66
N GLU A 191 21.66 7.11 -20.87
CA GLU A 191 21.58 8.52 -20.48
C GLU A 191 22.17 8.82 -19.09
N ASN A 192 22.42 7.79 -18.28
CA ASN A 192 22.91 7.88 -16.91
C ASN A 192 21.99 8.71 -15.99
N ILE A 193 20.67 8.54 -16.11
CA ILE A 193 19.66 9.25 -15.31
C ILE A 193 18.55 8.32 -14.82
N TRP A 194 17.92 8.70 -13.70
CA TRP A 194 16.64 8.14 -13.30
C TRP A 194 15.52 9.05 -13.82
N ILE A 195 14.54 8.46 -14.49
CA ILE A 195 13.34 9.17 -14.96
C ILE A 195 12.10 8.67 -14.22
N ASN A 196 11.11 9.55 -14.04
CA ASN A 196 9.82 9.18 -13.44
C ASN A 196 8.88 8.56 -14.48
N VAL A 197 8.15 7.52 -14.06
CA VAL A 197 7.15 6.82 -14.88
C VAL A 197 5.94 6.47 -14.02
N ASP A 198 4.75 6.87 -14.46
CA ASP A 198 3.50 6.55 -13.77
C ASP A 198 2.40 6.16 -14.75
N THR A 199 2.24 4.86 -14.90
CA THR A 199 1.23 4.26 -15.79
C THR A 199 -0.21 4.47 -15.31
N THR A 200 -0.44 4.89 -14.05
CA THR A 200 -1.78 5.08 -13.49
C THR A 200 -2.47 6.27 -14.13
N PHE A 201 -1.72 7.36 -14.34
CA PHE A 201 -2.24 8.60 -14.90
C PHE A 201 -2.08 8.71 -16.42
N TYR A 202 -1.86 7.58 -17.10
CA TYR A 202 -1.71 7.52 -18.56
C TYR A 202 -2.86 8.23 -19.31
N ASP A 203 -4.11 8.00 -18.88
CA ASP A 203 -5.28 8.63 -19.50
C ASP A 203 -5.44 10.12 -19.13
N ALA A 204 -4.77 10.58 -18.06
CA ALA A 204 -4.77 11.97 -17.63
C ALA A 204 -3.64 12.80 -18.27
N GLY A 205 -2.62 12.16 -18.84
CA GLY A 205 -1.53 12.85 -19.53
C GLY A 205 -0.28 11.98 -19.72
N ASN A 206 0.77 12.59 -20.28
CA ASN A 206 2.04 11.89 -20.48
C ASN A 206 2.89 11.90 -19.20
N TYR A 207 2.64 10.96 -18.28
CA TYR A 207 3.43 10.73 -17.07
C TYR A 207 4.64 9.83 -17.34
N PHE A 208 5.41 10.19 -18.35
CA PHE A 208 6.70 9.59 -18.69
C PHE A 208 7.75 10.70 -18.84
N ASP A 209 8.67 10.78 -17.88
CA ASP A 209 9.75 11.77 -17.83
C ASP A 209 9.33 13.21 -18.15
N SER A 210 8.22 13.65 -17.55
CA SER A 210 7.60 14.94 -17.83
C SER A 210 7.57 15.86 -16.60
N ASN A 211 7.16 17.10 -16.82
CA ASN A 211 6.94 18.08 -15.74
C ASN A 211 5.63 17.85 -14.95
N LEU A 212 4.85 16.82 -15.29
CA LEU A 212 3.59 16.49 -14.59
C LEU A 212 3.82 15.86 -13.21
N PHE A 213 5.06 15.45 -12.90
CA PHE A 213 5.45 14.89 -11.61
C PHE A 213 5.63 15.92 -10.49
N ASN A 214 5.37 17.21 -10.74
CA ASN A 214 5.45 18.26 -9.71
C ASN A 214 4.50 18.01 -8.53
N GLU A 215 3.41 17.28 -8.78
CA GLU A 215 2.40 16.92 -7.78
C GLU A 215 2.62 15.51 -7.18
N HIS A 216 3.74 14.85 -7.49
CA HIS A 216 4.14 13.57 -6.89
C HIS A 216 5.14 13.83 -5.77
N LYS A 217 4.74 13.53 -4.53
CA LYS A 217 5.57 13.65 -3.34
C LYS A 217 6.13 12.29 -2.97
N ILE A 218 7.42 12.09 -3.23
CA ILE A 218 8.12 10.84 -2.87
C ILE A 218 8.30 10.80 -1.35
N GLU A 219 7.83 9.73 -0.73
CA GLU A 219 8.10 9.44 0.68
C GLU A 219 9.16 8.36 0.84
N ASN A 220 9.08 7.31 0.02
CA ASN A 220 9.97 6.15 0.14
C ASN A 220 10.30 5.50 -1.21
N ILE A 221 11.51 4.92 -1.29
CA ILE A 221 11.87 3.93 -2.31
C ILE A 221 11.52 2.56 -1.74
N ALA A 222 10.36 2.05 -2.16
CA ALA A 222 9.79 0.82 -1.64
C ALA A 222 10.58 -0.43 -2.11
N GLY A 223 11.27 -0.35 -3.25
CA GLY A 223 12.22 -1.35 -3.71
C GLY A 223 12.91 -0.97 -5.01
N GLU A 224 14.09 -1.54 -5.27
CA GLU A 224 14.92 -1.29 -6.45
C GLU A 224 15.49 -2.62 -6.97
N TRP A 225 15.47 -2.82 -8.29
CA TRP A 225 15.88 -4.05 -8.97
C TRP A 225 16.63 -3.76 -10.28
#